data_AF-A0A392P4B9-F1
#
_entry.id   AF-A0A392P4B9-F1
#
_cell.length_a   1.000
_cell.length_b   1.000
_cell.length_c   1.000
_cell.angle_alpha   90.00
_cell.angle_beta   90.00
_cell.angle_gamma   90.00
#
_symmetry.space_group_name_H-M   'P 1'
#
loop_
_entity.id
_entity.type
_entity.pdbx_description
1 polymer ?
#
loop_
_entity_poly.entity_id
_entity_poly.type
_entity_poly.pdbx_seq_one_letter_code
_entity_poly.pdbx_strand_id
1 'polypeptide(L)' 'MDCHKGNALLCHYYPPCPEPELTMGAAGHCDPSFLTVLLQDHIGGLQILHQDKWIDVPPIPEAFVVNIGDVMQ' A
#
# COMPACT_ATOMS: atom_id res chain seq x y z
N MET A 1 21.86 -13.03 12.30
CA MET A 1 20.40 -12.80 12.20
C MET A 1 20.19 -11.32 11.86
N ASP A 2 20.39 -10.93 10.59
CA ASP A 2 20.39 -9.51 10.16
C ASP A 2 19.40 -9.25 9.01
N CYS A 3 18.38 -10.09 8.83
CA CYS A 3 17.46 -10.06 7.69
C CYS A 3 16.52 -8.81 7.64
N HIS A 4 16.46 -7.99 8.70
CA HIS A 4 15.51 -6.87 8.82
C HIS A 4 16.17 -5.48 8.94
N LYS A 5 17.48 -5.36 8.67
CA LYS A 5 18.23 -4.09 8.83
C LYS A 5 18.26 -3.21 7.57
N GLY A 6 17.19 -3.18 6.78
CA GLY A 6 17.12 -2.38 5.55
C GLY A 6 15.93 -1.45 5.52
N ASN A 7 16.18 -0.16 5.30
CA ASN A 7 15.14 0.75 4.80
C ASN A 7 15.05 0.55 3.28
N ALA A 8 13.84 0.30 2.78
CA ALA A 8 13.57 0.23 1.34
C ALA A 8 12.69 1.42 0.93
N LEU A 9 12.98 2.00 -0.23
CA LEU A 9 12.12 2.97 -0.88
C LEU A 9 11.58 2.33 -2.16
N LEU A 10 10.26 2.18 -2.25
CA LEU A 10 9.58 1.70 -3.43
C LEU A 10 8.86 2.88 -4.09
N CYS A 11 9.10 3.06 -5.38
CA CYS A 11 8.42 4.07 -6.19
C CYS A 11 7.52 3.36 -7.20
N HIS A 12 6.21 3.42 -6.97
CA HIS A 12 5.23 2.76 -7.84
C HIS A 12 4.72 3.71 -8.92
N TYR A 13 4.55 3.19 -10.13
CA TYR A 13 3.90 3.89 -11.25
C TYR A 13 2.80 3.01 -11.81
N TYR A 14 1.55 3.44 -11.65
CA TYR A 14 0.36 2.74 -12.13
C TYR A 14 -0.23 3.50 -13.33
N PRO A 15 0.05 3.09 -14.57
CA PRO A 15 -0.50 3.75 -15.74
C PRO A 15 -2.01 3.51 -15.86
N PRO A 16 -2.76 4.37 -16.59
CA PRO A 16 -4.16 4.10 -16.92
C PRO A 16 -4.33 2.72 -17.59
N CYS A 17 -5.30 1.94 -17.10
CA CYS A 17 -5.61 0.61 -17.61
C CYS A 17 -6.92 0.66 -18.42
N PRO A 18 -6.99 0.06 -19.63
CA PRO A 18 -8.22 0.01 -20.42
C PRO A 18 -9.29 -0.92 -19.84
N GLU A 19 -8.88 -1.94 -19.08
CA GLU A 19 -9.77 -2.95 -18.47
C GLU A 19 -9.43 -3.11 -16.97
N PRO A 20 -9.64 -2.07 -16.13
CA PRO A 20 -9.20 -2.06 -14.74
C PRO A 20 -9.87 -3.12 -13.87
N GLU A 21 -11.04 -3.63 -14.25
CA GLU A 21 -11.78 -4.67 -13.55
C GLU A 21 -11.19 -6.08 -13.73
N LEU A 22 -10.28 -6.25 -14.70
CA LEU A 22 -9.63 -7.52 -15.01
C LEU A 22 -8.21 -7.64 -14.45
N THR A 23 -7.71 -6.61 -13.76
CA THR A 23 -6.34 -6.57 -13.24
C THR A 23 -6.27 -5.82 -11.90
N MET A 24 -5.08 -5.79 -11.30
CA MET A 24 -4.81 -5.05 -10.08
C MET A 24 -3.48 -4.31 -10.20
N GLY A 25 -3.39 -3.11 -9.62
CA GLY A 25 -2.11 -2.40 -9.48
C GLY A 25 -1.14 -3.15 -8.55
N ALA A 26 -1.65 -3.64 -7.43
CA ALA A 26 -0.97 -4.55 -6.53
C ALA A 26 -1.98 -5.61 -6.04
N ALA A 27 -1.55 -6.87 -5.94
CA ALA A 27 -2.38 -7.92 -5.35
C ALA A 27 -2.55 -7.71 -3.84
N GLY A 28 -3.64 -8.21 -3.26
CA GLY A 28 -3.85 -8.18 -1.82
C GLY A 28 -2.72 -8.89 -1.06
N HIS A 29 -2.11 -8.20 -0.10
CA HIS A 29 -0.99 -8.70 0.71
C HIS A 29 -0.93 -8.00 2.07
N CYS A 30 -0.08 -8.52 2.96
CA CYS A 30 0.42 -7.82 4.14
C CYS A 30 1.89 -7.42 3.91
N ASP A 31 2.31 -6.33 4.53
CA ASP A 31 3.69 -5.88 4.42
C ASP A 31 4.61 -6.71 5.33
N PRO A 32 5.71 -7.29 4.82
CA PRO A 32 6.67 -8.02 5.63
C PRO A 32 7.62 -7.08 6.41
N SER A 33 7.28 -5.78 6.50
CA SER A 33 8.07 -4.75 7.16
C SER A 33 7.69 -4.62 8.65
N PHE A 34 8.41 -3.79 9.40
CA PHE A 34 7.96 -3.36 10.74
C PHE A 34 6.89 -2.26 10.62
N LEU A 35 7.17 -1.28 9.76
CA LEU A 35 6.31 -0.13 9.52
C LEU A 35 6.49 0.31 8.06
N THR A 36 5.39 0.66 7.41
CA THR A 36 5.40 1.27 6.08
C THR A 36 4.84 2.69 6.18
N VAL A 37 5.48 3.63 5.49
CA VAL A 37 5.02 5.02 5.34
C VAL A 37 4.83 5.28 3.85
N LEU A 38 3.58 5.51 3.45
CA LEU A 38 3.17 5.65 2.07
C LEU A 38 2.73 7.09 1.79
N LEU A 39 3.33 7.69 0.77
CA LEU A 39 2.87 8.93 0.15
C LEU A 39 2.05 8.57 -1.10
N GLN A 40 0.79 9.00 -1.14
CA GLN A 40 -0.07 8.81 -2.31
C GLN A 40 -0.04 10.03 -3.22
N ASP A 41 -0.37 9.83 -4.49
CA ASP A 41 -0.75 10.92 -5.38
C ASP A 41 -2.20 11.38 -5.09
N HIS A 42 -2.72 12.25 -5.95
CA HIS A 42 -4.08 12.78 -5.83
C HIS A 42 -5.16 11.87 -6.44
N ILE A 43 -4.78 10.77 -7.10
CA ILE A 43 -5.71 9.83 -7.75
C ILE A 43 -6.15 8.76 -6.74
N GLY A 44 -5.22 8.26 -5.93
CA GLY A 44 -5.50 7.24 -4.91
C GLY A 44 -5.42 5.81 -5.44
N GLY A 45 -6.40 4.98 -5.10
CA GLY A 45 -6.45 3.56 -5.50
C GLY A 45 -5.94 2.57 -4.45
N LEU A 46 -5.50 3.04 -3.28
CA LEU A 46 -5.21 2.16 -2.14
C LEU A 46 -6.53 1.65 -1.54
N GLN A 47 -6.58 0.33 -1.31
CA GLN A 47 -7.66 -0.32 -0.58
C GLN A 47 -7.08 -1.16 0.56
N ILE A 48 -7.79 -1.20 1.69
CA ILE A 48 -7.47 -2.06 2.82
C ILE A 48 -8.58 -3.10 3.04
N LEU A 49 -8.21 -4.30 3.47
CA LEU A 49 -9.17 -5.33 3.85
C LEU A 49 -9.53 -5.17 5.33
N HIS A 50 -10.79 -4.86 5.63
CA HIS A 50 -11.30 -4.79 6.99
C HIS A 50 -12.63 -5.54 7.10
N GLN A 51 -12.70 -6.51 8.01
CA GLN A 51 -13.89 -7.35 8.22
C GLN A 51 -14.43 -7.96 6.90
N ASP A 52 -13.53 -8.61 6.14
CA ASP A 52 -13.81 -9.24 4.84
C ASP A 52 -14.35 -8.30 3.75
N LYS A 53 -14.13 -7.00 3.92
CA LYS A 53 -14.52 -5.98 2.93
C LYS A 53 -13.34 -5.10 2.58
N TRP A 54 -13.18 -4.85 1.29
CA TRP A 54 -12.24 -3.85 0.79
C TRP A 54 -12.81 -2.46 1.02
N ILE A 55 -12.00 -1.59 1.61
CA ILE A 55 -12.34 -0.20 1.91
C ILE A 55 -11.31 0.70 1.23
N ASP A 56 -11.79 1.66 0.45
CA ASP A 56 -10.92 2.68 -0.16
C ASP A 56 -10.26 3.55 0.92
N VAL A 57 -9.01 3.91 0.69
CA VAL A 57 -8.28 4.93 1.47
C VAL A 57 -8.11 6.15 0.58
N PRO A 58 -9.00 7.16 0.69
CA PRO A 58 -8.92 8.36 -0.13
C PRO A 58 -7.63 9.12 0.19
N PRO A 59 -6.89 9.59 -0.83
CA PRO A 59 -5.70 10.38 -0.61
C PRO A 59 -6.07 11.71 0.08
N ILE A 60 -5.36 12.04 1.14
CA ILE A 60 -5.47 13.33 1.84
C ILE A 60 -4.24 14.17 1.46
N PRO A 61 -4.43 15.39 0.92
CA PRO A 61 -3.31 16.27 0.62
C PRO A 61 -2.39 16.45 1.84
N GLU A 62 -1.07 16.38 1.61
CA GLU A 62 -0.02 16.56 2.63
C GLU A 62 -0.01 15.51 3.76
N ALA A 63 -0.74 14.41 3.61
CA ALA A 63 -0.75 13.32 4.56
C ALA A 63 0.05 12.11 4.06
N PHE A 64 0.54 11.31 5.01
CA PHE A 64 1.05 9.97 4.77
C PHE A 64 0.05 8.94 5.31
N VAL A 65 -0.05 7.81 4.62
CA VAL A 65 -0.65 6.60 5.18
C VAL A 65 0.44 5.83 5.89
N VAL A 66 0.15 5.36 7.10
CA VAL A 66 1.07 4.53 7.88
C VAL A 66 0.36 3.22 8.21
N ASN A 67 1.01 2.10 7.94
CA ASN A 67 0.51 0.78 8.31
C ASN A 67 1.59 -0.05 9.03
N ILE A 68 1.11 -0.93 9.90
CA ILE A 68 1.90 -1.88 10.67
C ILE A 68 2.12 -3.11 9.78
N GLY A 69 3.36 -3.56 9.66
CA GLY A 69 3.69 -4.80 8.96
C GLY A 69 3.84 -5.99 9.89
N ASP A 70 4.00 -7.17 9.31
CA ASP A 70 4.00 -8.46 10.00
C ASP A 70 5.11 -8.59 11.07
N VAL A 71 6.19 -7.82 10.95
CA VAL A 71 7.31 -7.86 11.92
C VAL A 71 6.97 -7.15 13.23
N MET A 72 6.00 -6.23 13.22
CA MET A 72 5.58 -5.49 14.42
C MET A 72 4.37 -6.11 15.14
N GLN A 73 3.54 -6.89 14.44
CA GLN A 73 2.39 -7.59 15.04
C GLN A 73 2.82 -8.60 16.12
#